data_AF-A0A9Q4D6U1-F1
#
_entry.id   AF-A0A9Q4D6U1-F1
#
_cell.length_a   1.000
_cell.length_b   1.000
_cell.length_c   1.000
_cell.angle_alpha   90.00
_cell.angle_beta   90.00
_cell.angle_gamma   90.00
#
_symmetry.space_group_name_H-M   'P 1'
#
loop_
_entity.id
_entity.type
_entity.pdbx_description
1 polymer ?
#
loop_
_entity_poly.entity_id
_entity_poly.type
_entity_poly.pdbx_seq_one_letter_code
_entity_poly.pdbx_strand_id
1 'polypeptide(L)'
;MNTPGIGAPAPRLASVTSARPLPGGAALADLLVSGDECAWIRFGEGMVGLGTAARFTTTGPGRFDAARRWWMAATAAEASDTSRTALPDAGLPRRSPLAFAAFAFADDSPVDSVIVVPEFVVGSAGGRSWLSWQVDLDSPEYAGRAAAGWRPGIREAEERLTALLAASAARPRPAHAAALELTEGVIS
;
A
#
# COMPACT_ATOMS: atom_id res chain seq x y z
N MET A 1 5.19 7.53 -14.74
CA MET A 1 5.52 8.50 -13.69
C MET A 1 4.28 9.35 -13.46
N ASN A 2 3.47 8.99 -12.46
CA ASN A 2 2.39 9.85 -11.98
C ASN A 2 2.94 10.58 -10.77
N THR A 3 3.32 11.84 -10.93
CA THR A 3 3.65 12.71 -9.78
C THR A 3 2.32 13.01 -9.08
N PRO A 4 2.06 12.51 -7.85
CA PRO A 4 0.84 12.87 -7.15
C PRO A 4 0.95 14.33 -6.72
N GLY A 5 -0.06 15.12 -7.08
CA GLY A 5 -0.18 16.50 -6.62
C GLY A 5 -0.49 16.55 -5.13
N ILE A 6 0.05 17.57 -4.46
CA ILE A 6 -0.40 17.98 -3.13
C ILE A 6 -1.93 18.15 -3.18
N GLY A 7 -2.66 17.46 -2.30
CA GLY A 7 -4.11 17.60 -2.23
C GLY A 7 -4.93 16.80 -3.26
N ALA A 8 -4.41 15.69 -3.80
CA ALA A 8 -5.22 14.79 -4.62
C ALA A 8 -6.53 14.37 -3.92
N PRO A 9 -7.67 14.26 -4.64
CA PRO A 9 -8.93 13.84 -4.06
C PRO A 9 -8.83 12.43 -3.47
N ALA A 10 -9.65 12.14 -2.46
CA ALA A 10 -9.70 10.83 -1.84
C ALA A 10 -10.46 9.85 -2.74
N PRO A 11 -9.83 8.74 -3.19
CA PRO A 11 -10.49 7.74 -4.02
C PRO A 11 -11.36 6.82 -3.18
N ARG A 12 -12.44 6.28 -3.74
CA ARG A 12 -13.20 5.20 -3.10
C ARG A 12 -12.39 3.89 -3.18
N LEU A 13 -11.83 3.47 -2.06
CA LEU A 13 -11.06 2.24 -1.97
C LEU A 13 -11.97 1.04 -1.72
N ALA A 14 -11.65 -0.09 -2.37
CA ALA A 14 -12.21 -1.40 -2.07
C ALA A 14 -11.09 -2.43 -1.92
N SER A 15 -11.34 -3.48 -1.11
CA SER A 15 -10.33 -4.51 -0.85
C SER A 15 -10.87 -5.93 -0.88
N VAL A 16 -10.00 -6.85 -1.27
CA VAL A 16 -10.22 -8.29 -1.11
C VAL A 16 -8.98 -8.91 -0.49
N THR A 17 -9.17 -9.79 0.49
CA THR A 17 -8.08 -10.48 1.18
C THR A 17 -8.32 -11.98 1.13
N SER A 18 -7.25 -12.73 0.85
CA SER A 18 -7.24 -14.20 0.88
C SER A 18 -6.04 -14.71 1.68
N ALA A 19 -6.23 -15.86 2.35
CA ALA A 19 -5.10 -16.62 2.90
C ALA A 19 -4.19 -17.06 1.76
N ARG A 20 -2.89 -16.85 1.90
CA ARG A 20 -1.94 -17.26 0.88
C ARG A 20 -0.57 -17.51 1.51
N PRO A 21 -0.02 -18.74 1.39
CA PRO A 21 1.37 -19.00 1.71
C PRO A 21 2.31 -18.11 0.89
N LEU A 22 3.38 -17.63 1.52
CA LEU A 22 4.46 -16.97 0.78
C LEU A 22 5.08 -17.96 -0.23
N PRO A 23 5.34 -17.53 -1.48
CA PRO A 23 5.90 -18.42 -2.51
C PRO A 23 7.22 -19.04 -2.04
N GLY A 24 7.36 -20.36 -2.16
CA GLY A 24 8.63 -21.06 -1.94
C GLY A 24 9.25 -20.94 -0.55
N GLY A 25 8.49 -20.51 0.47
CA GLY A 25 9.02 -20.24 1.81
C GLY A 25 9.81 -18.94 1.92
N ALA A 26 9.67 -18.02 0.95
CA ALA A 26 10.28 -16.70 0.98
C ALA A 26 9.90 -15.93 2.26
N ALA A 27 10.85 -15.15 2.77
CA ALA A 27 10.60 -14.19 3.83
C ALA A 27 9.93 -12.94 3.27
N LEU A 28 9.21 -12.17 4.10
CA LEU A 28 8.64 -10.88 3.68
C LEU A 28 9.71 -9.93 3.10
N ALA A 29 10.93 -9.96 3.64
CA ALA A 29 12.03 -9.13 3.16
C ALA A 29 12.44 -9.44 1.70
N ASP A 30 12.22 -10.66 1.23
CA ASP A 30 12.57 -11.06 -0.15
C ASP A 30 11.67 -10.39 -1.20
N LEU A 31 10.58 -9.77 -0.77
CA LEU A 31 9.65 -9.04 -1.63
C LEU A 31 10.11 -7.59 -1.93
N LEU A 32 11.16 -7.11 -1.26
CA LEU A 32 11.71 -5.76 -1.43
C LEU A 32 12.71 -5.71 -2.60
N VAL A 33 12.20 -5.86 -3.82
CA VAL A 33 13.04 -6.09 -5.01
C VAL A 33 13.35 -4.80 -5.76
N SER A 34 12.42 -3.83 -5.80
CA SER A 34 12.51 -2.64 -6.65
C SER A 34 12.90 -1.36 -5.91
N GLY A 35 12.70 -1.31 -4.58
CA GLY A 35 12.91 -0.12 -3.76
C GLY A 35 11.71 0.83 -3.73
N ASP A 36 10.69 0.57 -4.54
CA ASP A 36 9.41 1.31 -4.54
C ASP A 36 8.40 0.70 -3.55
N GLU A 37 8.71 -0.45 -2.95
CA GLU A 37 7.86 -1.13 -1.98
C GLU A 37 7.82 -0.40 -0.64
N CYS A 38 6.66 -0.45 0.03
CA CYS A 38 6.54 -0.02 1.43
C CYS A 38 6.62 -1.25 2.32
N ALA A 39 7.29 -1.19 3.47
CA ALA A 39 7.32 -2.32 4.38
C ALA A 39 7.37 -1.92 5.85
N TRP A 40 6.74 -2.77 6.66
CA TRP A 40 6.88 -2.80 8.11
C TRP A 40 7.10 -4.25 8.50
N ILE A 41 8.32 -4.60 8.91
CA ILE A 41 8.72 -5.97 9.24
C ILE A 41 9.38 -5.95 10.61
N ARG A 42 8.94 -6.84 11.51
CA ARG A 42 9.50 -7.03 12.84
C ARG A 42 9.54 -8.53 13.17
N PHE A 43 10.73 -9.04 13.50
CA PHE A 43 10.94 -10.45 13.83
C PHE A 43 10.45 -11.44 12.75
N GLY A 44 10.60 -11.06 11.46
CA GLY A 44 10.14 -11.88 10.33
C GLY A 44 8.65 -11.79 10.02
N GLU A 45 7.86 -11.11 10.87
CA GLU A 45 6.43 -10.86 10.68
C GLU A 45 6.18 -9.41 10.27
N GLY A 46 5.01 -9.13 9.70
CA GLY A 46 4.61 -7.78 9.30
C GLY A 46 3.92 -7.73 7.95
N MET A 47 4.21 -6.70 7.17
CA MET A 47 3.55 -6.39 5.91
C MET A 47 4.47 -5.71 4.90
N VAL A 48 4.30 -6.07 3.63
CA VAL A 48 4.95 -5.45 2.48
C VAL A 48 3.88 -5.02 1.47
N GLY A 49 3.92 -3.75 1.10
CA GLY A 49 3.09 -3.14 0.07
C GLY A 49 3.79 -3.16 -1.28
N LEU A 50 3.13 -3.70 -2.30
CA LEU A 50 3.57 -3.75 -3.68
C LEU A 50 2.69 -2.85 -4.55
N GLY A 51 3.30 -2.11 -5.47
CA GLY A 51 2.60 -1.16 -6.33
C GLY A 51 1.95 -0.02 -5.53
N THR A 52 1.10 0.76 -6.19
CA THR A 52 0.41 1.90 -5.56
C THR A 52 -0.96 2.06 -6.21
N ALA A 53 -2.02 1.87 -5.41
CA ALA A 53 -3.40 2.12 -5.81
C ALA A 53 -3.77 3.60 -5.61
N ALA A 54 -3.30 4.21 -4.52
CA ALA A 54 -3.54 5.61 -4.26
C ALA A 54 -2.37 6.23 -3.48
N ARG A 55 -2.16 7.54 -3.67
CA ARG A 55 -1.13 8.29 -2.96
C ARG A 55 -1.63 9.68 -2.64
N PHE A 56 -1.28 10.15 -1.45
CA PHE A 56 -1.62 11.48 -0.98
C PHE A 56 -0.40 12.14 -0.35
N THR A 57 -0.19 13.42 -0.66
CA THR A 57 0.90 14.24 -0.10
C THR A 57 0.34 15.50 0.52
N THR A 58 0.94 15.92 1.64
CA THR A 58 0.55 17.10 2.40
C THR A 58 1.73 17.65 3.21
N THR A 59 1.70 18.95 3.53
CA THR A 59 2.76 19.67 4.23
C THR A 59 2.18 20.64 5.26
N GLY A 60 3.06 21.19 6.10
CA GLY A 60 2.71 22.24 7.04
C GLY A 60 2.01 21.76 8.32
N PRO A 61 1.56 22.68 9.18
CA PRO A 61 0.95 22.37 10.48
C PRO A 61 -0.32 21.52 10.37
N GLY A 62 -1.09 21.70 9.29
CA GLY A 62 -2.36 20.98 9.06
C GLY A 62 -2.22 19.58 8.45
N ARG A 63 -0.99 19.07 8.28
CA ARG A 63 -0.71 17.81 7.55
C ARG A 63 -1.46 16.60 8.11
N PHE A 64 -1.53 16.46 9.44
CA PHE A 64 -2.20 15.32 10.06
C PHE A 64 -3.72 15.35 9.84
N ASP A 65 -4.35 16.52 9.95
CA ASP A 65 -5.78 16.69 9.71
C ASP A 65 -6.15 16.51 8.24
N ALA A 66 -5.31 17.00 7.32
CA ALA A 66 -5.48 16.77 5.88
C ALA A 66 -5.39 15.27 5.56
N ALA A 67 -4.35 14.60 6.06
CA ALA A 67 -4.13 13.16 5.91
C ALA A 67 -5.27 12.32 6.49
N ARG A 68 -5.74 12.65 7.70
CA ARG A 68 -6.88 11.98 8.33
C ARG A 68 -8.16 12.14 7.52
N ARG A 69 -8.49 13.35 7.07
CA ARG A 69 -9.69 13.60 6.24
C ARG A 69 -9.64 12.83 4.93
N TRP A 70 -8.48 12.83 4.27
CA TRP A 70 -8.27 12.07 3.04
C TRP A 70 -8.48 10.57 3.27
N TRP A 71 -7.88 9.99 4.32
CA TRP A 71 -8.02 8.57 4.62
C TRP A 71 -9.45 8.15 4.99
N MET A 72 -10.14 8.96 5.80
CA MET A 72 -11.53 8.72 6.17
C MET A 72 -12.46 8.76 4.95
N ALA A 73 -12.26 9.72 4.05
CA ALA A 73 -13.01 9.78 2.80
C ALA A 73 -12.70 8.59 1.90
N ALA A 74 -11.44 8.17 1.81
CA ALA A 74 -11.02 7.10 0.91
C ALA A 74 -11.61 5.73 1.31
N THR A 75 -11.75 5.48 2.61
CA THR A 75 -12.22 4.21 3.16
C THR A 75 -13.74 4.17 3.41
N ALA A 76 -14.45 5.29 3.24
CA ALA A 76 -15.87 5.42 3.56
C ALA A 76 -16.77 4.44 2.78
N ALA A 77 -16.45 4.19 1.50
CA ALA A 77 -17.20 3.28 0.65
C ALA A 77 -17.12 1.83 1.17
N GLU A 78 -15.90 1.31 1.39
CA GLU A 78 -15.68 -0.03 1.93
C GLU A 78 -16.35 -0.20 3.30
N ALA A 79 -16.23 0.80 4.17
CA ALA A 79 -16.80 0.77 5.52
C ALA A 79 -18.34 0.65 5.52
N SER A 80 -19.00 1.14 4.47
CA SER A 80 -20.45 1.08 4.31
C SER A 80 -20.93 -0.22 3.66
N ASP A 81 -20.10 -0.85 2.82
CA ASP A 81 -20.40 -2.07 2.07
C ASP A 81 -20.09 -3.34 2.87
N THR A 82 -19.10 -3.28 3.78
CA THR A 82 -18.82 -4.40 4.68
C THR A 82 -19.86 -4.48 5.81
N SER A 83 -20.76 -5.46 5.71
CA SER A 83 -21.46 -5.96 6.89
C SER A 83 -20.44 -6.22 7.99
N ARG A 84 -20.67 -5.68 9.20
CA ARG A 84 -19.83 -5.92 10.40
C ARG A 84 -19.65 -7.42 10.71
N THR A 85 -20.41 -8.29 10.03
CA THR A 85 -20.55 -9.72 10.31
C THR A 85 -19.80 -10.63 9.32
N ALA A 86 -19.14 -10.11 8.28
CA ALA A 86 -18.24 -10.94 7.46
C ALA A 86 -16.87 -11.10 8.16
N LEU A 87 -16.86 -11.87 9.25
CA LEU A 87 -15.67 -12.61 9.65
C LEU A 87 -15.34 -13.57 8.50
N PRO A 88 -14.14 -13.57 7.92
CA PRO A 88 -13.65 -14.80 7.33
C PRO A 88 -13.36 -15.74 8.49
N ASP A 89 -13.86 -16.96 8.39
CA ASP A 89 -13.24 -18.13 9.03
C ASP A 89 -11.70 -17.98 9.08
N ALA A 90 -11.08 -18.47 10.15
CA ALA A 90 -9.64 -18.79 10.20
C ALA A 90 -8.59 -17.67 10.46
N GLY A 91 -8.94 -16.54 11.08
CA GLY A 91 -7.93 -15.63 11.67
C GLY A 91 -7.16 -14.75 10.68
N LEU A 92 -7.79 -14.42 9.54
CA LEU A 92 -7.32 -13.41 8.58
C LEU A 92 -7.72 -12.00 9.02
N PRO A 93 -6.98 -10.95 8.63
CA PRO A 93 -7.38 -9.58 8.88
C PRO A 93 -8.70 -9.26 8.17
N ARG A 94 -9.52 -8.42 8.83
CA ARG A 94 -10.79 -7.92 8.30
C ARG A 94 -10.55 -7.21 6.96
N ARG A 95 -11.48 -7.36 6.00
CA ARG A 95 -11.49 -6.57 4.75
C ARG A 95 -11.46 -5.09 5.10
N SER A 96 -10.34 -4.46 4.80
CA SER A 96 -10.12 -3.03 4.98
C SER A 96 -8.90 -2.64 4.15
N PRO A 97 -8.98 -1.54 3.39
CA PRO A 97 -7.80 -0.90 2.87
C PRO A 97 -6.80 -0.58 3.99
N LEU A 98 -5.52 -0.65 3.64
CA LEU A 98 -4.34 -0.39 4.44
C LEU A 98 -3.46 0.60 3.69
N ALA A 99 -2.82 1.50 4.44
CA ALA A 99 -1.87 2.44 3.91
C ALA A 99 -0.60 2.49 4.77
N PHE A 100 0.51 2.79 4.12
CA PHE A 100 1.75 3.18 4.77
C PHE A 100 1.84 4.70 4.77
N ALA A 101 2.33 5.29 5.85
CA ALA A 101 2.44 6.74 5.94
C ALA A 101 3.75 7.15 6.61
N ALA A 102 4.33 8.24 6.12
CA ALA A 102 5.50 8.88 6.69
C ALA A 102 5.21 10.38 6.80
N PHE A 103 5.41 10.95 7.98
CA PHE A 103 5.09 12.34 8.27
C PHE A 103 6.33 13.12 8.67
N ALA A 104 6.45 14.33 8.16
CA ALA A 104 7.45 15.27 8.62
C ALA A 104 7.24 15.61 10.10
N PHE A 105 8.34 15.66 10.85
CA PHE A 105 8.29 15.91 12.29
C PHE A 105 7.90 17.36 12.61
N ALA A 106 8.64 18.33 12.06
CA ALA A 106 8.43 19.75 12.33
C ALA A 106 7.34 20.35 11.44
N ASP A 107 6.63 21.37 11.96
CA ASP A 107 5.53 22.04 11.27
C ASP A 107 5.99 22.90 10.08
N ASP A 108 7.21 23.43 10.16
CA ASP A 108 7.89 24.22 9.13
C ASP A 108 8.80 23.37 8.24
N SER A 109 8.77 22.05 8.40
CA SER A 109 9.56 21.14 7.58
C SER A 109 9.23 21.31 6.10
N PRO A 110 10.24 21.49 5.22
CA PRO A 110 10.03 21.55 3.78
C PRO A 110 9.76 20.16 3.16
N VAL A 111 9.87 19.09 3.95
CA VAL A 111 9.66 17.71 3.51
C VAL A 111 8.17 17.36 3.50
N ASP A 112 7.70 16.79 2.39
CA ASP A 112 6.34 16.29 2.25
C ASP A 112 6.04 15.13 3.21
N SER A 113 4.86 15.18 3.81
CA SER A 113 4.25 14.00 4.43
C SER A 113 3.45 13.24 3.40
N VAL A 114 3.50 11.92 3.47
CA VAL A 114 2.94 11.03 2.46
C VAL A 114 2.12 9.92 3.08
N ILE A 115 1.00 9.61 2.43
CA ILE A 115 0.26 8.35 2.58
C ILE A 115 0.34 7.61 1.25
N VAL A 116 0.70 6.32 1.30
CA VAL A 116 0.72 5.40 0.17
C VAL A 116 -0.23 4.25 0.47
N VAL A 117 -1.24 4.08 -0.37
CA VAL A 117 -2.09 2.89 -0.41
C VAL A 117 -1.47 1.97 -1.45
N PRO A 118 -0.79 0.89 -1.05
CA PRO A 118 -0.22 -0.05 -2.00
C PRO A 118 -1.33 -0.75 -2.78
N GLU A 119 -1.00 -1.24 -3.97
CA GLU A 119 -1.98 -2.02 -4.76
C GLU A 119 -2.17 -3.41 -4.15
N PHE A 120 -1.09 -4.04 -3.71
CA PHE A 120 -1.13 -5.30 -2.97
C PHE A 120 -0.45 -5.17 -1.62
N VAL A 121 -0.98 -5.85 -0.62
CA VAL A 121 -0.33 -6.03 0.68
C VAL A 121 -0.12 -7.52 0.92
N VAL A 122 1.13 -7.92 1.09
CA VAL A 122 1.50 -9.25 1.55
C VAL A 122 1.80 -9.16 3.03
N GLY A 123 1.04 -9.88 3.86
CA GLY A 123 1.24 -9.87 5.30
C GLY A 123 1.57 -11.25 5.85
N SER A 124 2.30 -11.28 6.96
CA SER A 124 2.53 -12.49 7.73
C SER A 124 2.51 -12.21 9.24
N ALA A 125 1.79 -13.05 9.99
CA ALA A 125 1.70 -12.98 11.45
C ALA A 125 1.26 -14.33 12.03
N GLY A 126 1.88 -14.77 13.12
CA GLY A 126 1.57 -16.02 13.80
C GLY A 126 1.70 -17.26 12.91
N GLY A 127 2.71 -17.28 12.04
CA GLY A 127 2.92 -18.37 11.06
C GLY A 127 1.89 -18.44 9.93
N ARG A 128 0.96 -17.47 9.85
CA ARG A 128 0.01 -17.32 8.75
C ARG A 128 0.48 -16.23 7.80
N SER A 129 0.05 -16.32 6.55
CA SER A 129 0.27 -15.29 5.54
C SER A 129 -0.99 -15.06 4.71
N TRP A 130 -1.12 -13.84 4.22
CA TRP A 130 -2.26 -13.40 3.43
C TRP A 130 -1.84 -12.41 2.36
N LEU A 131 -2.68 -12.31 1.35
CA LEU A 131 -2.58 -11.32 0.30
C LEU A 131 -3.85 -10.46 0.30
N SER A 132 -3.68 -9.15 0.32
CA SER A 132 -4.76 -8.18 0.13
C SER A 132 -4.53 -7.44 -1.18
N TRP A 133 -5.56 -7.35 -2.02
CA TRP A 133 -5.58 -6.48 -3.19
C TRP A 133 -6.49 -5.29 -2.91
N GLN A 134 -5.99 -4.09 -3.21
CA GLN A 134 -6.63 -2.81 -2.93
C GLN A 134 -6.82 -2.05 -4.23
N VAL A 135 -8.05 -1.62 -4.48
CA VAL A 135 -8.45 -1.01 -5.75
C VAL A 135 -9.00 0.38 -5.50
N ASP A 136 -8.53 1.35 -6.30
CA ASP A 136 -9.19 2.64 -6.48
C ASP A 136 -10.37 2.46 -7.45
N LEU A 137 -11.59 2.48 -6.91
CA LEU A 137 -12.84 2.35 -7.68
C LEU A 137 -13.13 3.56 -8.57
N ASP A 138 -12.44 4.69 -8.36
CA ASP A 138 -12.59 5.91 -9.16
C ASP A 138 -11.52 6.01 -10.26
N SER A 139 -10.57 5.09 -10.29
CA SER A 139 -9.57 5.02 -11.35
C SER A 139 -10.23 4.76 -12.71
N PRO A 140 -9.65 5.29 -13.83
CA PRO A 140 -10.22 5.08 -15.16
C PRO A 140 -10.41 3.61 -15.56
N GLU A 141 -9.59 2.72 -15.00
CA GLU A 141 -9.66 1.28 -15.26
C GLU A 141 -10.90 0.62 -14.63
N TYR A 142 -11.29 1.06 -13.42
CA TYR A 142 -12.33 0.40 -12.64
C TYR A 142 -13.63 1.20 -12.50
N ALA A 143 -13.63 2.51 -12.79
CA ALA A 143 -14.77 3.41 -12.58
C ALA A 143 -16.08 2.91 -13.23
N GLY A 144 -16.02 2.49 -14.49
CA GLY A 144 -17.20 1.96 -15.20
C GLY A 144 -17.74 0.67 -14.58
N ARG A 145 -16.85 -0.23 -14.16
CA ARG A 145 -17.22 -1.51 -13.52
C ARG A 145 -17.79 -1.25 -12.13
N ALA A 146 -17.16 -0.37 -11.36
CA ALA A 146 -17.58 0.00 -10.02
C ALA A 146 -18.98 0.66 -10.03
N ALA A 147 -19.27 1.50 -11.03
CA ALA A 147 -20.59 2.09 -11.25
C ALA A 147 -21.67 1.03 -11.54
N ALA A 148 -21.29 -0.09 -12.17
CA ALA A 148 -22.15 -1.25 -12.40
C ALA A 148 -22.22 -2.21 -11.17
N GLY A 149 -21.66 -1.83 -10.03
CA GLY A 149 -21.71 -2.62 -8.78
C GLY A 149 -20.59 -3.66 -8.64
N TRP A 150 -19.60 -3.68 -9.53
CA TRP A 150 -18.45 -4.59 -9.39
C TRP A 150 -17.60 -4.26 -8.15
N ARG A 151 -16.97 -5.30 -7.59
CA ARG A 151 -15.99 -5.24 -6.50
C ARG A 151 -14.85 -6.22 -6.77
N PRO A 152 -13.63 -5.94 -6.25
CA PRO A 152 -12.48 -6.82 -6.46
C PRO A 152 -12.74 -8.24 -5.91
N GLY A 153 -12.41 -9.24 -6.73
CA GLY A 153 -12.53 -10.66 -6.40
C GLY A 153 -11.17 -11.36 -6.26
N ILE A 154 -11.13 -12.49 -5.57
CA ILE A 154 -9.88 -13.24 -5.28
C ILE A 154 -9.19 -13.68 -6.59
N ARG A 155 -9.93 -14.24 -7.55
CA ARG A 155 -9.36 -14.69 -8.84
C ARG A 155 -8.73 -13.54 -9.63
N GLU A 156 -9.41 -12.40 -9.70
CA GLU A 156 -8.89 -11.20 -10.37
C GLU A 156 -7.63 -10.67 -9.67
N ALA A 157 -7.58 -10.74 -8.34
CA ALA A 157 -6.40 -10.36 -7.57
C ALA A 157 -5.17 -11.21 -7.94
N GLU A 158 -5.34 -12.52 -8.14
CA GLU A 158 -4.25 -13.43 -8.51
C GLU A 158 -3.71 -13.16 -9.91
N GLU A 159 -4.61 -12.94 -10.87
CA GLU A 159 -4.27 -12.57 -12.24
C GLU A 159 -3.50 -11.23 -12.26
N ARG A 160 -4.01 -10.24 -11.53
CA ARG A 160 -3.42 -8.91 -11.45
C ARG A 160 -2.05 -8.92 -10.75
N LEU A 161 -1.89 -9.69 -9.68
CA LEU A 161 -0.59 -9.83 -9.00
C LEU A 161 0.44 -10.48 -9.91
N THR A 162 0.05 -11.52 -10.66
CA THR A 162 0.94 -12.17 -11.63
C THR A 162 1.44 -11.18 -12.68
N ALA A 163 0.53 -10.35 -13.21
CA ALA A 163 0.88 -9.29 -14.14
C ALA A 163 1.81 -8.23 -13.52
N LEU A 164 1.57 -7.84 -12.27
CA LEU A 164 2.41 -6.87 -11.54
C LEU A 164 3.83 -7.40 -11.32
N LEU A 165 3.97 -8.66 -10.90
CA LEU A 165 5.28 -9.29 -10.70
C LEU A 165 6.03 -9.45 -12.03
N ALA A 166 5.34 -9.84 -13.11
CA ALA A 166 5.94 -9.92 -14.44
C ALA A 166 6.43 -8.56 -14.95
N ALA A 167 5.63 -7.50 -14.75
CA ALA A 167 6.01 -6.13 -15.11
C ALA A 167 7.19 -5.61 -14.28
N SER A 168 7.28 -5.99 -13.00
CA SER A 168 8.41 -5.65 -12.13
C SER A 168 9.70 -6.35 -12.59
N ALA A 169 9.62 -7.65 -12.92
CA ALA A 169 10.76 -8.42 -13.42
C ALA A 169 11.31 -7.89 -14.75
N ALA A 170 10.46 -7.27 -15.58
CA ALA A 170 10.87 -6.65 -16.84
C ALA A 170 11.55 -5.27 -16.67
N ARG A 171 11.49 -4.67 -15.47
CA ARG A 171 12.09 -3.34 -15.22
C ARG A 171 13.59 -3.49 -14.96
N PRO A 172 14.45 -2.66 -15.59
CA PRO A 172 15.87 -2.63 -15.24
C PRO A 172 16.02 -2.26 -13.77
N ARG A 173 16.79 -3.04 -13.00
CA ARG A 173 17.12 -2.68 -11.62
C ARG A 173 17.76 -1.30 -11.61
N PRO A 174 17.34 -0.39 -10.71
CA PRO A 174 18.09 0.83 -10.52
C PRO A 174 19.53 0.46 -10.16
N ALA A 175 20.50 1.06 -10.85
CA ALA A 175 21.88 1.03 -10.40
C ALA A 175 21.86 1.55 -8.95
N HIS A 176 22.42 0.77 -8.02
CA HIS A 176 22.46 1.09 -6.60
C HIS A 176 22.62 2.60 -6.41
N ALA A 177 21.66 3.25 -5.73
CA ALA A 177 21.87 4.60 -5.24
C ALA A 177 23.19 4.56 -4.48
N ALA A 178 24.17 5.32 -4.96
CA ALA A 178 25.50 5.41 -4.39
C ALA A 178 25.33 5.50 -2.87
N ALA A 179 25.95 4.56 -2.16
CA ALA A 179 26.02 4.59 -0.72
C ALA A 179 26.35 6.04 -0.33
N LEU A 180 25.54 6.65 0.54
CA LEU A 180 25.98 7.83 1.24
C LEU A 180 27.24 7.41 1.98
N GLU A 181 28.40 7.71 1.42
CA GLU A 181 29.64 7.71 2.16
C GLU A 181 29.45 8.76 3.25
N LEU A 182 29.18 8.26 4.46
CA LEU A 182 29.36 9.01 5.68
C LEU A 182 30.84 9.36 5.72
N THR A 183 31.18 10.51 5.16
CA THR A 183 32.49 11.11 5.34
C THR A 183 32.63 11.35 6.84
N GLU A 184 33.55 10.64 7.47
CA GLU A 184 33.98 10.90 8.84
C GLU A 184 34.59 12.31 8.88
N GLY A 185 33.73 13.30 9.11
CA GLY A 185 34.10 14.67 9.38
C GLY A 185 34.56 14.80 10.83
N VAL A 186 35.87 14.76 10.99
CA VAL A 186 36.70 15.20 12.12
C VAL A 186 35.95 16.10 13.11
N ILE A 187 35.72 15.59 14.33
CA ILE A 187 35.46 16.43 15.50
C ILE A 187 36.82 17.01 15.92
N SER A 188 36.99 18.33 15.77
CA SER A 188 38.03 19.10 16.43
C SER A 188 37.46 19.87 17.61
#